data_AF-A0A951EWT7-F1
#
_entry.id   AF-A0A951EWT7-F1
#
_cell.length_a   1.000
_cell.length_b   1.000
_cell.length_c   1.000
_cell.angle_alpha   90.00
_cell.angle_beta   90.00
_cell.angle_gamma   90.00
#
_symmetry.space_group_name_H-M   'P 1'
#
loop_
_entity.id
_entity.type
_entity.pdbx_description
1 polymer ?
#
loop_
_entity_poly.entity_id
_entity_poly.type
_entity_poly.pdbx_seq_one_letter_code
_entity_poly.pdbx_strand_id
1 'polypeptide(L)'
;MPISGLMADDELVVLELMLNRFRRLLADLQRGTISRNDFHPWEVDILLDAAECQLDRRRRADILRQYQRAVEKQMETGPGPPMKLSEFLAIRARRSEKVG
;
A
#
# COMPACT_ATOMS: atom_id res chain seq x y z
N MET A 1 25.14 -20.00 21.62
CA MET A 1 24.77 -18.57 21.71
C MET A 1 23.72 -18.31 20.65
N PRO A 2 22.53 -17.77 20.97
CA PRO A 2 21.55 -17.45 19.94
C PRO A 2 21.87 -16.07 19.36
N ILE A 3 22.04 -16.01 18.04
CA ILE A 3 22.27 -14.80 17.25
C ILE A 3 20.90 -14.15 17.00
N SER A 4 20.18 -13.79 18.07
CA SER A 4 18.81 -13.28 17.99
C SER A 4 18.72 -11.79 17.67
N GLY A 5 19.86 -11.10 17.48
CA GLY A 5 19.91 -9.66 17.27
C GLY A 5 20.03 -9.17 15.82
N LEU A 6 20.49 -10.01 14.87
CA LEU A 6 20.67 -9.57 13.47
C LEU A 6 19.39 -9.64 12.62
N MET A 7 18.39 -10.45 12.99
CA MET A 7 17.21 -10.70 12.14
C MET A 7 16.25 -9.50 12.08
N ALA A 8 16.17 -8.71 13.16
CA ALA A 8 15.24 -7.58 13.25
C ALA A 8 15.67 -6.36 12.39
N ASP A 9 16.98 -6.19 12.19
CA ASP A 9 17.52 -5.10 11.36
C ASP A 9 17.28 -5.38 9.86
N ASP A 10 17.51 -6.62 9.43
CA ASP A 10 17.18 -7.09 8.09
C ASP A 10 15.66 -6.98 7.80
N GLU A 11 14.79 -7.33 8.75
CA GLU A 11 13.34 -7.18 8.60
C GLU A 11 12.91 -5.71 8.45
N LEU A 12 13.53 -4.80 9.20
CA LEU A 12 13.26 -3.36 9.10
C LEU A 12 13.68 -2.81 7.73
N VAL A 13 14.86 -3.20 7.25
CA VAL A 13 15.36 -2.82 5.91
C VAL A 13 14.43 -3.33 4.80
N VAL A 14 13.96 -4.58 4.90
CA VAL A 14 13.01 -5.16 3.94
C VAL A 14 11.68 -4.40 3.94
N LEU A 15 11.17 -4.04 5.12
CA LEU A 15 9.97 -3.21 5.28
C LEU A 15 10.15 -1.83 4.62
N GLU A 16 11.25 -1.14 4.91
CA GLU A 16 11.53 0.18 4.32
C GLU A 16 11.67 0.11 2.79
N LEU A 17 12.35 -0.91 2.26
CA LEU A 17 12.48 -1.14 0.81
C LEU A 17 11.12 -1.38 0.16
N MET A 18 10.28 -2.21 0.79
CA MET A 18 8.93 -2.49 0.32
C MET A 18 8.05 -1.23 0.35
N LEU A 19 8.16 -0.42 1.41
CA LEU A 19 7.44 0.84 1.52
C LEU A 19 7.89 1.85 0.46
N ASN A 20 9.19 1.97 0.23
CA ASN A 20 9.73 2.84 -0.83
C ASN A 20 9.27 2.40 -2.22
N ARG A 21 9.21 1.08 -2.49
CA ARG A 21 8.63 0.55 -3.74
C ARG A 21 7.17 0.93 -3.89
N PHE A 22 6.38 0.73 -2.83
CA PHE A 22 4.96 1.07 -2.80
C PHE A 22 4.72 2.58 -2.98
N ARG A 23 5.46 3.43 -2.28
CA ARG A 23 5.37 4.90 -2.41
C ARG A 23 5.60 5.37 -3.84
N ARG A 24 6.57 4.75 -4.54
CA ARG A 24 6.81 5.02 -5.97
C ARG A 24 5.66 4.52 -6.84
N LEU A 25 5.21 3.28 -6.67
CA LEU A 25 4.05 2.73 -7.38
C LEU A 25 2.81 3.64 -7.25
N LEU A 26 2.59 4.16 -6.05
CA LEU A 26 1.47 5.03 -5.76
C LEU A 26 1.59 6.41 -6.42
N ALA A 27 2.81 6.95 -6.50
CA ALA A 27 3.07 8.19 -7.25
C ALA A 27 2.82 8.01 -8.76
N ASP A 28 3.23 6.88 -9.34
CA ASP A 28 2.91 6.51 -10.72
C ASP A 28 1.38 6.38 -10.92
N LEU A 29 0.68 5.71 -10.00
CA LEU A 29 -0.79 5.60 -9.96
C LEU A 29 -1.49 6.96 -9.86
N GLN A 30 -0.96 7.90 -9.08
CA GLN A 30 -1.47 9.27 -8.97
C GLN A 30 -1.26 10.07 -10.25
N ARG A 31 -0.10 9.91 -10.90
CA ARG A 31 0.19 10.55 -12.20
C ARG A 31 -0.58 9.90 -13.35
N GLY A 32 -1.07 8.67 -13.17
CA GLY A 32 -1.73 7.89 -14.22
C GLY A 32 -0.75 7.41 -15.30
N THR A 33 0.54 7.40 -14.99
CA THR A 33 1.61 6.90 -15.87
C THR A 33 2.46 5.97 -15.05
N ILE A 34 2.65 4.74 -15.51
CA ILE A 34 3.51 3.76 -14.87
C ILE A 34 4.73 3.58 -15.77
N SER A 35 5.89 4.06 -15.33
CA SER A 35 7.12 3.99 -16.14
C SER A 35 8.03 2.80 -15.79
N ARG A 36 7.56 1.89 -14.91
CA ARG A 36 8.34 0.76 -14.40
C ARG A 36 8.12 -0.51 -15.22
N ASN A 37 9.18 -1.30 -15.38
CA ASN A 37 9.15 -2.61 -16.05
C ASN A 37 9.33 -3.78 -15.05
N ASP A 38 9.62 -3.48 -13.78
CA ASP A 38 9.81 -4.47 -12.71
C ASP A 38 8.74 -4.26 -11.63
N PHE A 39 7.93 -5.29 -11.40
CA PHE A 39 6.90 -5.31 -10.37
C PHE A 39 7.02 -6.59 -9.55
N HIS A 40 6.90 -6.46 -8.23
CA HIS A 40 6.64 -7.62 -7.38
C HIS A 40 5.19 -8.13 -7.57
N PRO A 41 4.92 -9.41 -7.27
CA PRO A 41 3.56 -9.96 -7.38
C PRO A 41 2.51 -9.16 -6.61
N TRP A 42 2.86 -8.64 -5.43
CA TRP A 42 1.96 -7.78 -4.64
C TRP A 42 1.74 -6.39 -5.27
N GLU A 43 2.72 -5.85 -6.02
CA GLU A 43 2.56 -4.57 -6.73
C GLU A 43 1.56 -4.73 -7.89
N VAL A 44 1.66 -5.84 -8.62
CA VAL A 44 0.75 -6.18 -9.72
C VAL A 44 -0.67 -6.37 -9.21
N ASP A 45 -0.81 -7.07 -8.08
CA ASP A 45 -2.10 -7.30 -7.47
C ASP A 45 -2.78 -5.99 -7.03
N ILE A 46 -2.04 -5.04 -6.45
CA ILE A 46 -2.54 -3.68 -6.15
C ILE A 46 -2.93 -2.93 -7.43
N LEU A 47 -2.14 -3.04 -8.50
CA LEU A 47 -2.44 -2.38 -9.77
C LEU A 47 -3.71 -2.91 -10.42
N LEU A 48 -3.90 -4.23 -10.44
CA LEU A 48 -5.11 -4.89 -10.90
C LEU A 48 -6.31 -4.44 -10.09
N ASP A 49 -6.20 -4.52 -8.77
CA ASP A 49 -7.26 -4.13 -7.83
C ASP A 49 -7.62 -2.63 -7.94
N ALA A 50 -6.62 -1.77 -8.14
CA ALA A 50 -6.81 -0.35 -8.40
C ALA A 50 -7.50 -0.06 -9.74
N ALA A 51 -7.24 -0.87 -10.76
CA ALA A 51 -7.90 -0.78 -12.05
C ALA A 51 -9.37 -1.23 -11.95
N GLU A 52 -9.66 -2.27 -11.18
CA GLU A 52 -11.02 -2.79 -10.96
C GLU A 52 -11.88 -1.86 -10.10
N CYS A 53 -11.31 -1.16 -9.11
CA CYS A 53 -12.06 -0.26 -8.24
C CYS A 53 -12.67 0.99 -8.92
N GLN A 54 -12.35 1.26 -10.20
CA GLN A 54 -12.83 2.42 -10.98
C GLN A 54 -12.96 3.71 -10.14
N LEU A 55 -11.88 4.12 -9.48
CA LEU A 55 -11.87 5.29 -8.61
C LEU A 55 -12.25 6.58 -9.38
N ASP A 56 -13.24 7.31 -8.87
CA ASP A 56 -13.64 8.60 -9.41
C ASP A 56 -12.44 9.56 -9.44
N ARG A 57 -12.15 10.17 -10.59
CA ARG A 57 -10.95 11.02 -10.78
C ARG A 57 -10.83 12.14 -9.74
N ARG A 58 -11.94 12.69 -9.23
CA ARG A 58 -11.91 13.76 -8.21
C ARG A 58 -11.46 13.23 -6.85
N ARG A 59 -11.91 12.03 -6.48
CA ARG A 59 -11.59 11.43 -5.17
C ARG A 59 -10.36 10.51 -5.21
N ARG A 60 -9.91 10.09 -6.39
CA ARG A 60 -8.76 9.20 -6.58
C ARG A 60 -7.51 9.74 -5.88
N ALA A 61 -7.20 11.02 -6.03
CA ALA A 61 -6.02 11.61 -5.38
C ALA A 61 -6.11 11.58 -3.85
N ASP A 62 -7.29 11.88 -3.29
CA ASP A 62 -7.55 11.80 -1.84
C ASP A 62 -7.48 10.36 -1.34
N ILE A 63 -8.16 9.44 -2.02
CA ILE A 63 -8.20 8.01 -1.68
C ILE A 63 -6.79 7.42 -1.70
N LEU A 64 -6.01 7.69 -2.74
CA LEU A 64 -4.63 7.22 -2.83
C LEU A 64 -3.77 7.81 -1.70
N ARG A 65 -3.92 9.09 -1.34
CA ARG A 65 -3.20 9.67 -0.19
C ARG A 65 -3.57 9.01 1.13
N GLN A 66 -4.85 8.71 1.37
CA GLN A 66 -5.28 8.05 2.59
C GLN A 66 -4.82 6.60 2.65
N TYR A 67 -4.89 5.90 1.51
CA TYR A 67 -4.38 4.56 1.35
C TYR A 67 -2.87 4.50 1.61
N GLN A 68 -2.10 5.48 1.13
CA GLN A 68 -0.67 5.62 1.43
C GLN A 68 -0.41 5.61 2.93
N ARG A 69 -1.10 6.49 3.67
CA ARG A 69 -0.96 6.60 5.12
C ARG A 69 -1.39 5.34 5.86
N ALA A 70 -2.41 4.65 5.36
CA ALA A 70 -2.89 3.41 5.97
C ALA A 70 -1.85 2.30 5.84
N VAL A 71 -1.24 2.15 4.66
CA VAL A 71 -0.17 1.18 4.41
C VAL A 71 1.10 1.56 5.18
N GLU A 72 1.50 2.83 5.18
CA GLU A 72 2.63 3.31 6.00
C GLU A 72 2.45 2.91 7.47
N LYS A 73 1.27 3.18 8.03
CA LYS A 73 0.95 2.83 9.42
C LYS A 73 0.88 1.32 9.67
N GLN A 74 0.40 0.55 8.69
CA GLN A 74 0.40 -0.92 8.77
C GLN A 74 1.83 -1.45 8.84
N MET A 75 2.72 -0.92 8.01
CA MET A 75 4.12 -1.33 7.95
C MET A 75 4.91 -0.89 9.20
N GLU A 76 4.52 0.21 9.85
CA GLU A 76 5.00 0.57 11.19
C GLU A 76 4.57 -0.43 12.28
N THR A 77 3.45 -1.15 12.08
CA THR A 77 2.87 -2.07 13.08
C THR A 77 3.40 -3.51 12.92
N GLY A 78 3.99 -3.87 11.78
CA GLY A 78 4.69 -5.15 11.63
C GLY A 78 4.96 -5.56 10.17
N PRO A 79 5.79 -6.61 9.98
CA PRO A 79 6.10 -7.18 8.67
C PRO A 79 4.86 -7.86 8.09
N GLY A 80 4.19 -7.16 7.20
CA GLY A 80 3.04 -7.68 6.47
C GLY A 80 2.97 -7.09 5.07
N PRO A 81 2.42 -7.82 4.08
CA PRO A 81 2.22 -7.28 2.76
C PRO A 81 1.29 -6.05 2.82
N PRO A 82 1.53 -5.02 2.00
CA PRO A 82 0.66 -3.85 1.95
C PRO A 82 -0.76 -4.27 1.61
N MET A 83 -1.75 -3.78 2.38
CA MET A 83 -3.15 -4.09 2.10
C MET A 83 -3.56 -3.64 0.70
N LYS A 84 -4.56 -4.27 0.07
CA LYS A 84 -5.07 -3.88 -1.25
C LYS A 84 -5.94 -2.61 -1.19
N LEU A 85 -6.17 -1.97 -2.34
CA LEU A 85 -6.97 -0.76 -2.41
C LEU A 85 -8.45 -1.03 -2.13
N SER A 86 -9.01 -2.12 -2.66
CA SER A 86 -10.36 -2.60 -2.40
C SER A 86 -10.59 -2.86 -0.91
N GLU A 87 -9.61 -3.45 -0.23
CA GLU A 87 -9.68 -3.70 1.20
C GLU A 87 -9.67 -2.38 1.98
N PHE A 88 -8.87 -1.38 1.56
CA PHE A 88 -8.89 -0.05 2.16
C PHE A 88 -10.24 0.64 1.96
N LEU A 89 -10.82 0.52 0.76
CA LEU A 89 -12.15 1.04 0.47
C LEU A 89 -13.22 0.33 1.29
N ALA A 90 -13.12 -0.99 1.49
CA ALA A 90 -14.04 -1.75 2.33
C ALA A 90 -13.96 -1.32 3.80
N ILE A 91 -12.75 -1.09 4.34
CA ILE A 91 -12.58 -0.55 5.70
C ILE A 91 -13.18 0.86 5.79
N ARG A 92 -12.93 1.72 4.80
CA ARG A 92 -13.47 3.09 4.76
C ARG A 92 -15.00 3.08 4.67
N ALA A 93 -15.59 2.19 3.85
CA ALA A 93 -17.03 2.01 3.72
C ALA A 93 -17.65 1.59 5.05
N ARG A 94 -17.10 0.55 5.71
CA ARG A 94 -17.53 0.09 7.03
C ARG A 94 -17.45 1.18 8.10
N ARG A 95 -16.46 2.07 8.00
CA ARG A 95 -16.30 3.19 8.92
C ARG A 95 -17.33 4.30 8.68
N SER A 96 -17.74 4.49 7.43
CA SER A 96 -18.82 5.41 7.06
C SER A 96 -20.20 4.87 7.46
N GLU A 97 -20.42 3.56 7.45
CA GLU A 97 -21.68 2.94 7.89
C GLU A 97 -21.87 3.01 9.41
N LYS A 98 -20.80 2.99 10.20
CA LYS A 98 -20.89 3.12 11.67
C LYS A 98 -21.17 4.55 12.16
N VAL A 99 -21.23 5.52 11.27
CA VAL A 99 -21.63 6.91 11.56
C VAL A 99 -22.91 7.25 10.80
N GLY A 100 -23.91 6.36 10.91
CA GLY A 100 -25.24 6.51 10.35
C GLY A 100 -26.30 6.22 11.40
#